data_AF-A0A9J6F285-F1
#
_entry.id   AF-A0A9J6F285-F1
#
_cell.length_a   1.000
_cell.length_b   1.000
_cell.length_c   1.000
_cell.angle_alpha   90.00
_cell.angle_beta   90.00
_cell.angle_gamma   90.00
#
_symmetry.space_group_name_H-M   'P 1'
#
loop_
_entity.id
_entity.type
_entity.pdbx_description
1 polymer ?
#
loop_
_entity_poly.entity_id
_entity_poly.type
_entity_poly.pdbx_seq_one_letter_code
_entity_poly.pdbx_strand_id
1 'polypeptide(L)'
;MVRYCVDVRECRRAMFLRHFGEKQQDIQCHDAICDNCQLKRSVKDIDVTVHIKNIYRILDSASDANEQLTAAKLIDAWTGKDAKKWKERGVTKTDLPRERCENNSCMGSAGRLSG
;
A
#
# COMPACT_ATOMS: atom_id res chain seq x y z
N MET A 1 -0.89 -5.11 13.36
CA MET A 1 -1.69 -6.00 12.48
C MET A 1 -1.65 -5.60 11.01
N VAL A 2 -1.89 -4.33 10.63
CA VAL A 2 -1.85 -3.92 9.18
C VAL A 2 -0.52 -4.25 8.51
N ARG A 3 0.63 -3.98 9.15
CA ARG A 3 1.97 -4.39 8.65
C ARG A 3 2.02 -5.88 8.32
N TYR A 4 1.45 -6.73 9.18
CA TYR A 4 1.40 -8.18 8.92
C TYR A 4 0.60 -8.47 7.65
N CYS A 5 -0.51 -7.80 7.39
CA CYS A 5 -1.30 -8.03 6.17
C CYS A 5 -0.59 -7.57 4.89
N VAL A 6 0.14 -6.45 4.94
CA VAL A 6 0.70 -5.82 3.73
C VAL A 6 2.16 -6.20 3.42
N ASP A 7 2.87 -6.82 4.38
CA ASP A 7 4.25 -7.25 4.19
C ASP A 7 4.32 -8.46 3.25
N VAL A 8 5.19 -8.35 2.24
CA VAL A 8 5.43 -9.35 1.20
C VAL A 8 6.86 -9.89 1.20
N ARG A 9 7.68 -9.49 2.19
CA ARG A 9 9.12 -9.80 2.27
C ARG A 9 9.42 -10.76 3.43
N GLU A 10 8.86 -10.48 4.59
CA GLU A 10 9.22 -11.14 5.84
C GLU A 10 8.42 -12.44 6.03
N CYS A 11 9.05 -13.50 6.52
CA CYS A 11 8.34 -14.75 6.84
C CYS A 11 7.20 -14.47 7.83
N ARG A 12 5.99 -14.98 7.55
CA ARG A 12 4.82 -14.81 8.44
C ARG A 12 5.09 -15.26 9.87
N ARG A 13 5.77 -16.39 10.04
CA ARG A 13 6.12 -16.96 11.35
C ARG A 13 7.12 -16.07 12.11
N ALA A 14 8.08 -15.48 11.40
CA ALA A 14 9.02 -14.52 11.99
C ALA A 14 8.31 -13.25 12.46
N MET A 15 7.38 -12.71 11.66
CA MET A 15 6.58 -11.55 12.06
C MET A 15 5.73 -11.82 13.30
N PHE A 16 5.12 -13.01 13.38
CA PHE A 16 4.29 -13.41 14.50
C PHE A 16 5.10 -13.53 15.79
N LEU A 17 6.21 -14.29 15.77
CA LEU A 17 7.05 -14.52 16.94
C LEU A 17 7.68 -13.25 17.48
N ARG A 18 8.14 -12.37 16.58
CA ARG A 18 8.65 -11.04 16.96
C ARG A 18 7.60 -10.18 17.67
N HIS A 19 6.32 -10.31 17.31
CA HIS A 19 5.25 -9.59 18.01
C HIS A 19 5.11 -10.04 19.47
N PHE A 20 5.40 -11.31 19.76
CA PHE A 20 5.38 -11.90 21.11
C PHE A 20 6.72 -11.88 21.83
N GLY A 21 7.77 -11.31 21.22
CA GLY A 21 9.10 -11.22 21.82
C GLY A 21 9.90 -12.54 21.83
N GLU A 22 9.47 -13.53 21.05
CA GLU A 22 10.17 -14.81 20.94
C GLU A 22 11.39 -14.72 20.01
N LYS A 23 12.43 -15.53 20.28
CA LYS A 23 13.70 -15.45 19.55
C LYS A 23 13.57 -16.01 18.13
N GLN A 24 14.10 -15.24 17.17
CA GLN A 24 14.04 -15.58 15.74
C GLN A 24 14.91 -16.78 15.35
N GLN A 25 15.81 -17.22 16.24
CA GLN A 25 16.80 -18.28 16.00
C GLN A 25 16.17 -19.67 15.93
N ASP A 26 14.95 -19.85 16.45
CA ASP A 26 14.19 -21.09 16.36
C ASP A 26 13.39 -21.21 15.04
N ILE A 27 13.52 -20.22 14.15
CA ILE A 27 12.64 -20.03 12.99
C ILE A 27 13.35 -20.47 11.72
N GLN A 28 13.41 -21.79 11.54
CA GLN A 28 13.37 -22.31 10.19
C GLN A 28 11.90 -22.48 9.82
N CYS A 29 11.42 -21.68 8.85
CA CYS A 29 10.15 -21.96 8.19
C CYS A 29 10.37 -23.19 7.28
N HIS A 30 10.56 -24.36 7.90
CA HIS A 30 10.76 -25.63 7.22
C HIS A 30 9.61 -25.85 6.22
N ASP A 31 9.95 -26.40 5.06
CA ASP A 31 9.02 -26.73 3.98
C ASP A 31 8.25 -25.56 3.37
N ALA A 32 8.65 -24.30 3.65
CA ALA A 32 8.02 -23.10 3.15
C ALA A 32 6.49 -23.13 3.36
N ILE A 33 6.04 -23.30 4.60
CA ILE A 33 4.60 -23.40 4.91
C ILE A 33 3.82 -22.07 4.85
N CYS A 34 4.48 -20.94 4.62
CA CYS A 34 3.82 -19.62 4.51
C CYS A 34 4.01 -18.99 3.13
N ASP A 35 3.03 -18.19 2.71
CA ASP A 35 2.98 -17.50 1.42
C ASP A 35 4.27 -16.74 1.08
N ASN A 36 4.82 -15.96 2.03
CA ASN A 36 6.05 -15.19 1.80
C ASN A 36 7.30 -16.07 1.62
N CYS A 37 7.31 -17.30 2.16
CA CYS A 37 8.40 -18.25 1.95
C CYS A 37 8.20 -19.12 0.70
N GLN A 38 6.96 -19.40 0.30
CA GLN A 38 6.63 -20.14 -0.92
C GLN A 38 6.90 -19.31 -2.17
N LEU A 39 6.49 -18.05 -2.15
CA LEU A 39 6.63 -17.15 -3.28
C LEU A 39 7.89 -16.32 -3.11
N LYS A 40 8.99 -16.75 -3.74
CA LYS A 40 10.17 -15.90 -3.94
C LYS A 40 9.85 -14.80 -4.97
N ARG A 41 9.04 -13.81 -4.57
CA ARG A 41 8.70 -12.66 -5.40
C ARG A 41 9.87 -11.67 -5.41
N SER A 42 10.19 -11.12 -6.58
CA SER A 42 11.07 -9.96 -6.65
C SER A 42 10.30 -8.75 -6.12
N VAL A 43 10.70 -8.26 -4.95
CA VAL A 43 10.11 -7.05 -4.37
C VAL A 43 10.93 -5.86 -4.84
N LYS A 44 10.25 -4.88 -5.44
CA LYS A 44 10.83 -3.61 -5.86
C LYS A 44 10.33 -2.51 -4.95
N ASP A 45 11.23 -1.63 -4.56
CA ASP A 45 10.85 -0.39 -3.88
C ASP A 45 10.35 0.62 -4.90
N ILE A 46 9.22 1.24 -4.60
CA ILE A 46 8.56 2.23 -5.45
C ILE A 46 8.55 3.55 -4.68
N ASP A 47 8.98 4.62 -5.35
CA ASP A 47 8.87 5.96 -4.78
C ASP A 47 7.40 6.40 -4.75
N VAL A 48 6.86 6.57 -3.54
CA VAL A 48 5.49 7.03 -3.29
C VAL A 48 5.42 8.52 -2.94
N THR A 49 6.54 9.25 -2.98
CA THR A 49 6.63 10.64 -2.56
C THR A 49 5.63 11.54 -3.29
N VAL A 50 5.50 11.37 -4.61
CA VAL A 50 4.55 12.15 -5.43
C VAL A 50 3.11 11.85 -5.03
N HIS A 51 2.79 10.58 -4.78
CA HIS A 51 1.46 10.16 -4.34
C HIS A 51 1.10 10.75 -2.98
N ILE A 52 2.03 10.75 -2.03
CA ILE A 52 1.84 11.34 -0.70
C ILE A 52 1.62 12.85 -0.81
N LYS A 53 2.40 13.56 -1.63
CA LYS A 53 2.22 15.00 -1.86
C LYS A 53 0.84 15.32 -2.44
N ASN A 54 0.33 14.49 -3.36
CA ASN A 54 -1.01 14.66 -3.91
C ASN A 54 -2.11 14.43 -2.86
N ILE A 55 -1.97 13.37 -2.03
CA ILE A 55 -2.88 13.10 -0.92
C ILE A 55 -2.88 14.28 0.07
N TYR A 56 -1.71 14.81 0.40
CA TYR A 56 -1.58 15.96 1.29
C TYR A 56 -2.31 17.18 0.73
N ARG A 57 -2.16 17.49 -0.57
CA ARG A 57 -2.90 18.59 -1.22
C ARG A 57 -4.42 18.44 -1.13
N ILE A 58 -4.94 17.21 -1.26
CA ILE A 58 -6.37 16.94 -1.11
C ILE A 58 -6.82 17.23 0.32
N LEU A 59 -6.05 16.79 1.32
CA LEU A 59 -6.35 16.99 2.74
C LEU A 59 -6.25 18.47 3.13
N ASP A 60 -5.23 19.18 2.65
CA ASP A 60 -5.02 20.61 2.86
C ASP A 60 -6.20 21.41 2.28
N SER A 61 -6.55 21.13 1.03
CA SER A 61 -7.73 21.70 0.36
C SER A 61 -9.06 21.39 1.07
N ALA A 62 -9.19 20.22 1.70
CA ALA A 62 -10.37 19.86 2.46
C ALA A 62 -10.43 20.62 3.80
N SER A 63 -9.27 20.76 4.45
CA SER A 63 -9.11 21.53 5.68
C SER A 63 -9.47 23.00 5.48
N ASP A 64 -9.01 23.64 4.39
CA ASP A 64 -9.35 25.02 4.04
C ASP A 64 -10.86 25.22 3.81
N ALA A 65 -11.53 24.19 3.30
CA ALA A 65 -12.98 24.19 3.10
C ALA A 65 -13.78 23.71 4.32
N ASN A 66 -13.11 23.45 5.46
CA ASN A 66 -13.68 22.86 6.66
C ASN A 66 -14.51 21.59 6.39
N GLU A 67 -14.03 20.75 5.46
CA GLU A 67 -14.69 19.54 4.99
C GLU A 67 -13.99 18.28 5.53
N GLN A 68 -14.78 17.39 6.15
CA GLN A 68 -14.28 16.11 6.65
C GLN A 68 -14.30 15.04 5.54
N LEU A 69 -13.13 14.46 5.26
CA LEU A 69 -12.97 13.37 4.29
C LEU A 69 -12.85 12.03 5.00
N THR A 70 -13.78 11.12 4.72
CA THR A 70 -13.61 9.69 4.98
C THR A 70 -12.54 9.10 4.04
N ALA A 71 -11.91 7.98 4.40
CA ALA A 71 -10.94 7.30 3.53
C ALA A 71 -11.50 6.99 2.13
N ALA A 72 -12.78 6.60 2.03
CA ALA A 72 -13.43 6.35 0.73
C ALA A 72 -13.51 7.62 -0.13
N LYS A 73 -13.97 8.74 0.45
CA LYS A 73 -14.00 10.06 -0.22
C LYS A 73 -12.60 10.52 -0.65
N LEU A 74 -11.58 10.26 0.15
CA LEU A 74 -10.19 10.59 -0.20
C LEU A 74 -9.73 9.81 -1.45
N ILE A 75 -10.00 8.51 -1.50
CA ILE A 75 -9.66 7.66 -2.66
C ILE A 75 -10.48 8.08 -3.89
N ASP A 76 -11.77 8.37 -3.72
CA ASP A 76 -12.64 8.82 -4.82
C ASP A 76 -12.19 10.21 -5.35
N ALA A 77 -11.72 11.10 -4.48
CA ALA A 77 -11.10 12.38 -4.86
C ALA A 77 -9.80 12.17 -5.65
N TRP A 78 -8.93 11.27 -5.18
CA TRP A 78 -7.64 10.99 -5.81
C TRP A 78 -7.77 10.25 -7.16
N THR A 79 -8.75 9.36 -7.29
CA THR A 79 -9.08 8.61 -8.52
C THR A 79 -9.97 9.40 -9.49
N GLY A 80 -10.45 10.58 -9.08
CA GLY A 80 -11.12 11.55 -9.96
C GLY A 80 -12.61 11.31 -10.20
N LYS A 81 -13.32 10.61 -9.30
CA LYS A 81 -14.79 10.55 -9.38
C LYS A 81 -15.45 11.90 -9.15
N ASP A 82 -14.84 12.76 -8.32
CA ASP A 82 -15.23 14.16 -8.11
C ASP A 82 -14.24 15.13 -8.79
N ALA A 83 -13.73 14.75 -9.97
CA ALA A 83 -12.62 15.44 -10.62
C ALA A 83 -12.83 16.94 -10.83
N LYS A 84 -14.06 17.43 -11.01
CA LYS A 84 -14.31 18.86 -11.22
C LYS A 84 -13.87 19.69 -10.00
N LYS A 85 -14.37 19.31 -8.81
CA LYS A 85 -14.07 19.97 -7.53
C LYS A 85 -12.58 19.92 -7.19
N TRP A 86 -11.94 18.79 -7.41
CA TRP A 86 -10.54 18.59 -7.02
C TRP A 86 -9.55 19.10 -8.07
N LYS A 87 -9.91 19.12 -9.36
CA LYS A 87 -9.12 19.79 -10.41
C LYS A 87 -9.06 21.29 -10.22
N GLU A 88 -10.18 21.92 -9.86
CA GLU A 88 -10.23 23.36 -9.52
C GLU A 88 -9.33 23.69 -8.32
N ARG A 89 -9.07 22.71 -7.45
CA ARG A 89 -8.15 22.81 -6.30
C ARG A 89 -6.72 22.31 -6.60
N GLY A 90 -6.37 22.12 -7.87
CA GLY A 90 -5.00 21.79 -8.29
C GLY A 90 -4.55 20.36 -7.99
N VAL A 91 -5.50 19.43 -7.75
CA VAL A 91 -5.20 18.01 -7.52
C VAL A 91 -5.10 17.26 -8.85
N THR A 92 -4.00 16.54 -9.05
CA THR A 92 -3.82 15.64 -10.18
C THR A 92 -4.38 14.25 -9.90
N LYS A 93 -5.13 13.72 -10.88
CA LYS A 93 -5.67 12.36 -10.84
C LYS A 93 -4.53 11.33 -10.84
N THR A 94 -4.70 10.25 -10.10
CA THR A 94 -3.83 9.07 -10.20
C THR A 94 -4.25 8.12 -11.31
N ASP A 95 -3.28 7.54 -11.99
CA ASP A 95 -3.48 6.44 -12.96
C ASP A 95 -3.45 5.06 -12.29
N LEU A 96 -3.25 5.01 -10.97
CA LEU A 96 -3.25 3.77 -10.21
C LEU A 96 -4.66 3.19 -10.09
N PRO A 97 -4.82 1.86 -10.16
CA PRO A 97 -6.09 1.21 -9.86
C PRO A 97 -6.45 1.40 -8.37
N ARG A 98 -7.75 1.35 -8.06
CA ARG A 98 -8.27 1.61 -6.71
C ARG A 98 -7.59 0.76 -5.63
N GLU A 99 -7.42 -0.53 -5.87
CA GLU A 99 -6.77 -1.46 -4.94
C GLU A 99 -5.33 -1.04 -4.61
N ARG A 100 -4.60 -0.47 -5.57
CA ARG A 100 -3.24 0.04 -5.34
C ARG A 100 -3.25 1.35 -4.55
N CYS A 101 -4.31 2.16 -4.69
CA CYS A 101 -4.50 3.36 -3.87
C CYS A 101 -4.81 3.02 -2.40
N GLU A 102 -5.49 1.90 -2.17
CA GLU A 102 -5.84 1.42 -0.82
C GLU A 102 -4.64 0.78 -0.12
N ASN A 103 -3.86 -0.01 -0.85
CA ASN A 103 -2.77 -0.78 -0.25
C ASN A 103 -1.42 -0.06 -0.26
N ASN A 104 -1.22 0.99 -1.07
CA ASN A 104 0.09 1.67 -1.29
C ASN A 104 1.28 0.70 -1.45
N SER A 105 1.01 -0.56 -1.79
CA SER A 105 1.97 -1.65 -1.67
C SER A 105 2.44 -2.09 -3.04
N CYS A 106 3.73 -2.39 -3.08
CA CYS A 106 4.50 -2.73 -4.25
C CYS A 106 4.05 -4.07 -4.82
N MET A 107 3.02 -4.06 -5.67
CA MET A 107 2.75 -5.15 -6.59
C MET A 107 3.11 -4.68 -8.00
N GLY A 108 4.39 -4.80 -8.34
CA GLY A 108 4.78 -4.97 -9.73
C GLY A 108 4.20 -6.29 -10.19
N SER A 109 3.30 -6.24 -11.18
CA SER A 109 2.80 -7.42 -11.88
C SER A 109 3.98 -8.28 -12.31
N ALA A 110 4.15 -9.44 -11.66
CA ALA A 110 5.02 -10.48 -12.18
C ALA A 110 4.41 -10.92 -13.51
N GLY A 111 4.97 -10.43 -14.61
CA GLY A 111 4.79 -11.06 -15.91
C GLY A 111 5.13 -12.53 -15.74
N ARG A 112 4.22 -13.41 -16.17
CA ARG A 112 4.53 -14.81 -16.41
C ARG A 112 5.80 -14.86 -17.25
N LEU A 113 6.91 -15.25 -16.63
CA LEU A 113 8.05 -15.75 -17.39
C LEU A 113 7.65 -17.17 -17.79
N SER A 114 7.08 -17.26 -18.99
CA SER A 114 7.02 -18.48 -19.76
C SER A 114 8.46 -18.92 -20.05
N GLY A 115 8.83 -20.09 -19.57
CA GLY A 115 10.07 -20.80 -19.85
C GLY A 115 9.84 -22.26 -19.57
#